data_AF-A0A7X0NUQ1-F1
#
_entry.id   AF-A0A7X0NUQ1-F1
#
_cell.length_a   1.000
_cell.length_b   1.000
_cell.length_c   1.000
_cell.angle_alpha   90.00
_cell.angle_beta   90.00
_cell.angle_gamma   90.00
#
_symmetry.space_group_name_H-M   'P 1'
#
loop_
_entity.id
_entity.type
_entity.pdbx_description
1 polymer ?
#
loop_
_entity_poly.entity_id
_entity_poly.type
_entity_poly.pdbx_seq_one_letter_code
_entity_poly.pdbx_strand_id
1 'polypeptide(L)'
;MRRAILYGDGWAPSLITPSGLAAKVARLRELAGELGRPVPQVSVGGHAILVDDHDAVESFVASLTGPHGMAEEVARDIPVTGGAERVAERLAAYAEAGADAVGLGLDGGEWMRQAEILAQARALLTD
;
A
#
# COMPACT_ATOMS: atom_id res chain seq x y z
N MET A 1 13.42 3.77 9.38
CA MET A 1 12.85 2.90 10.42
C MET A 1 13.35 3.23 11.83
N ARG A 2 14.66 3.26 12.15
CA ARG A 2 15.14 3.64 13.51
C ARG A 2 14.55 4.95 14.06
N ARG A 3 14.49 6.02 13.23
CA ARG A 3 13.85 7.29 13.64
C ARG A 3 12.36 7.14 13.99
N ALA A 4 11.63 6.28 13.29
CA ALA A 4 10.23 6.03 13.59
C ALA A 4 10.09 5.36 14.97
N ILE A 5 10.96 4.40 15.30
CA ILE A 5 10.98 3.73 16.61
C ILE A 5 11.33 4.71 17.75
N LEU A 6 12.27 5.63 17.51
CA LEU A 6 12.76 6.53 18.55
C LEU A 6 11.84 7.73 18.80
N TYR A 7 11.17 8.22 17.75
CA TYR A 7 10.53 9.53 17.78
C TYR A 7 9.10 9.57 17.25
N GLY A 8 8.58 8.45 16.71
CA GLY A 8 7.24 8.40 16.13
C GLY A 8 6.38 7.32 16.79
N ASP A 9 5.07 7.50 16.65
CA ASP A 9 4.07 6.51 17.08
C ASP A 9 3.74 5.51 15.96
N GLY A 10 4.17 5.82 14.73
CA GLY A 10 3.97 4.97 13.56
C GLY A 10 5.05 5.11 12.49
N TRP A 11 5.03 4.18 11.55
CA TRP A 11 5.84 4.16 10.35
C TRP A 11 4.95 3.97 9.13
N ALA A 12 4.99 4.94 8.21
CA ALA A 12 4.10 5.00 7.06
C ALA A 12 4.86 4.90 5.73
N PRO A 13 5.23 3.70 5.24
CA PRO A 13 5.78 3.55 3.90
C PRO A 13 4.71 3.81 2.82
N SER A 14 5.18 4.23 1.65
CA SER A 14 4.39 4.28 0.41
C SER A 14 5.14 3.57 -0.72
N LEU A 15 4.44 3.35 -1.84
CA LEU A 15 5.01 2.74 -3.06
C LEU A 15 5.71 1.41 -2.78
N ILE A 16 5.02 0.53 -2.05
CA ILE A 16 5.57 -0.73 -1.56
C ILE A 16 4.57 -1.85 -1.82
N THR A 17 5.04 -3.00 -2.29
CA THR A 17 4.21 -4.20 -2.44
C THR A 17 3.97 -4.88 -1.08
N PRO A 18 2.97 -5.77 -0.94
CA PRO A 18 2.76 -6.53 0.29
C PRO A 18 3.99 -7.34 0.73
N SER A 19 4.69 -7.99 -0.20
CA SER A 19 5.92 -8.74 0.10
C SER A 19 7.06 -7.82 0.54
N GLY A 20 7.21 -6.65 -0.09
CA GLY A 20 8.15 -5.62 0.32
C GLY A 20 7.84 -5.08 1.72
N LEU A 21 6.56 -4.92 2.06
CA LEU A 21 6.13 -4.51 3.38
C LEU A 21 6.49 -5.54 4.43
N ALA A 22 6.15 -6.82 4.21
CA ALA A 22 6.42 -7.90 5.17
C ALA A 22 7.90 -7.96 5.56
N ALA A 23 8.79 -7.85 4.58
CA ALA A 23 10.24 -7.81 4.82
C ALA A 23 10.66 -6.61 5.68
N LYS A 24 10.09 -5.43 5.43
CA LYS A 24 10.41 -4.22 6.21
C LYS A 24 9.79 -4.24 7.60
N VAL A 25 8.59 -4.80 7.77
CA VAL A 25 7.94 -4.97 9.08
C VAL A 25 8.74 -5.94 9.95
N ALA A 26 9.24 -7.04 9.39
CA ALA A 26 10.15 -7.94 10.11
C ALA A 26 11.38 -7.17 10.62
N ARG A 27 12.02 -6.37 9.76
CA ARG A 27 13.17 -5.56 10.16
C ARG A 27 12.82 -4.47 11.17
N LEU A 28 11.62 -3.88 11.09
CA LEU A 28 11.13 -2.91 12.07
C LEU A 28 11.01 -3.54 13.46
N ARG A 29 10.45 -4.75 13.55
CA ARG A 29 10.30 -5.52 14.80
C ARG A 29 11.65 -5.85 15.43
N GLU A 30 12.61 -6.31 14.63
CA GLU A 30 13.98 -6.57 15.10
C GLU A 30 14.62 -5.30 15.68
N LEU A 31 14.58 -4.19 14.94
CA LEU A 31 15.16 -2.92 15.37
C LEU A 31 14.50 -2.37 16.64
N ALA A 32 13.19 -2.56 16.81
CA ALA A 32 12.48 -2.17 18.02
C ALA A 32 12.94 -2.99 19.22
N GLY A 33 13.13 -4.31 19.04
CA GLY A 33 13.71 -5.20 20.04
C GLY A 33 15.14 -4.82 20.43
N GLU A 34 16.02 -4.57 19.44
CA GLU A 34 17.40 -4.11 19.66
C GLU A 34 17.45 -2.82 20.52
N LEU A 35 16.47 -1.93 20.34
CA LEU A 35 16.39 -0.64 21.03
C LEU A 35 15.60 -0.70 22.35
N GLY A 36 14.99 -1.84 22.70
CA GLY A 36 14.15 -1.97 23.89
C GLY A 36 12.89 -1.09 23.83
N ARG A 37 12.30 -0.93 22.64
CA ARG A 37 11.15 -0.04 22.39
C ARG A 37 9.96 -0.81 21.83
N PRO A 38 8.73 -0.30 22.00
CA PRO A 38 7.57 -0.83 21.30
C PRO A 38 7.74 -0.75 19.77
N VAL A 39 7.11 -1.68 19.06
CA VAL A 39 7.02 -1.64 17.59
C VAL A 39 6.01 -0.54 17.21
N PRO A 40 6.37 0.45 16.37
CA PRO A 40 5.43 1.48 15.90
C PRO A 40 4.29 0.87 15.08
N GLN A 41 3.11 1.50 15.08
CA GLN A 41 2.03 1.14 14.17
C GLN A 41 2.47 1.30 12.71
N VAL A 42 1.96 0.46 11.83
CA VAL A 42 2.33 0.42 10.41
C VAL A 42 1.12 0.81 9.57
N SER A 43 1.23 1.92 8.84
CA SER A 43 0.23 2.30 7.84
C SER A 43 0.84 2.30 6.44
N VAL A 44 0.09 1.89 5.42
CA VAL A 44 0.56 1.92 4.04
C VAL A 44 -0.17 3.01 3.28
N GLY A 45 0.59 3.89 2.61
CA GLY A 45 0.07 4.77 1.58
C GLY A 45 0.20 4.11 0.21
N GLY A 46 -0.90 3.69 -0.38
CA GLY A 46 -0.97 3.10 -1.71
C GLY A 46 -1.74 3.98 -2.70
N HIS A 47 -1.74 3.51 -3.94
CA HIS A 47 -2.43 4.13 -5.08
C HIS A 47 -3.36 3.11 -5.71
N ALA A 48 -4.51 3.55 -6.18
CA ALA A 48 -5.54 2.69 -6.73
C ALA A 48 -6.19 3.32 -7.97
N ILE A 49 -6.42 2.50 -8.97
CA ILE A 49 -7.10 2.85 -10.22
C ILE A 49 -8.11 1.73 -10.46
N LEU A 50 -9.33 1.96 -10.01
CA LEU A 50 -10.34 0.91 -9.80
C LEU A 50 -11.41 0.84 -10.89
N VAL A 51 -11.35 1.77 -11.83
CA VAL A 51 -12.12 1.76 -13.08
C VAL A 51 -11.20 1.37 -14.24
N ASP A 52 -11.80 1.03 -15.37
CA ASP A 52 -11.04 0.75 -16.59
C ASP A 52 -10.49 2.07 -17.17
N ASP A 53 -9.31 2.45 -16.67
CA ASP A 53 -8.63 3.70 -17.00
C ASP A 53 -7.15 3.39 -17.31
N HIS A 54 -6.93 2.87 -18.51
CA HIS A 54 -5.59 2.48 -18.98
C HIS A 54 -4.61 3.66 -18.99
N ASP A 55 -5.06 4.85 -19.39
CA ASP A 55 -4.21 6.04 -19.46
C ASP A 55 -3.74 6.48 -18.08
N ALA A 56 -4.60 6.41 -17.05
CA ALA A 56 -4.19 6.65 -15.68
C ALA A 56 -3.16 5.61 -15.19
N VAL A 57 -3.31 4.33 -15.55
CA VAL A 57 -2.34 3.29 -15.20
C VAL A 57 -0.99 3.56 -15.84
N GLU A 58 -0.95 3.84 -17.15
CA GLU A 58 0.31 4.13 -17.85
C GLU A 58 0.96 5.42 -17.33
N SER A 59 0.18 6.45 -17.03
CA SER A 59 0.67 7.69 -16.42
C SER A 59 1.30 7.45 -15.05
N PHE A 60 0.64 6.65 -14.20
CA PHE A 60 1.16 6.27 -12.89
C PHE A 60 2.46 5.47 -13.02
N VAL A 61 2.49 4.45 -13.88
CA VAL A 61 3.69 3.64 -14.11
C VAL A 61 4.85 4.49 -14.61
N ALA A 62 4.61 5.40 -15.56
CA ALA A 62 5.62 6.34 -16.06
C ALA A 62 6.17 7.25 -14.96
N SER A 63 5.33 7.66 -13.99
CA SER A 63 5.77 8.46 -12.84
C SER A 63 6.72 7.69 -11.92
N LEU A 64 6.62 6.35 -11.87
CA LEU A 64 7.49 5.49 -11.07
C LEU A 64 8.77 5.08 -11.81
N THR A 65 8.70 4.83 -13.11
CA THR A 65 9.87 4.42 -13.90
C THR A 65 10.80 5.59 -14.21
N GLY A 66 10.26 6.79 -14.44
CA GLY A 66 11.06 7.98 -14.71
C GLY A 66 11.68 8.57 -13.44
N PRO A 67 10.97 9.44 -12.70
CA PRO A 67 11.48 10.11 -11.50
C PRO A 67 12.05 9.19 -10.41
N HIS A 68 11.46 8.01 -10.21
CA HIS A 68 11.87 7.08 -9.15
C HIS A 68 12.81 5.96 -9.63
N GLY A 69 13.05 5.85 -10.94
CA GLY A 69 13.96 4.85 -11.52
C GLY A 69 13.58 3.40 -11.23
N MET A 70 12.30 3.13 -10.95
CA MET A 70 11.83 1.77 -10.67
C MET A 70 11.83 0.93 -11.96
N ALA A 71 12.13 -0.36 -11.83
CA ALA A 71 11.92 -1.31 -12.91
C ALA A 71 10.42 -1.34 -13.26
N GLU A 72 10.10 -1.36 -14.55
CA GLU A 72 8.72 -1.28 -15.03
C GLU A 72 7.83 -2.39 -14.46
N GLU A 73 8.33 -3.62 -14.38
CA GLU A 73 7.63 -4.75 -13.79
C GLU A 73 7.21 -4.48 -12.33
N VAL A 74 8.10 -3.88 -11.55
CA VAL A 74 7.81 -3.50 -10.16
C VAL A 74 6.81 -2.34 -10.12
N ALA A 75 7.01 -1.32 -10.96
CA ALA A 75 6.12 -0.16 -11.03
C ALA A 75 4.68 -0.55 -11.37
N ARG A 76 4.48 -1.54 -12.26
CA ARG A 76 3.16 -2.06 -12.65
C ARG A 76 2.45 -2.83 -11.53
N ASP A 77 3.17 -3.35 -10.55
CA ASP A 77 2.57 -4.04 -9.39
C ASP A 77 2.22 -3.10 -8.21
N ILE A 78 2.68 -1.84 -8.26
CA ILE A 78 2.39 -0.86 -7.21
C ILE A 78 0.91 -0.43 -7.17
N PRO A 79 0.28 0.05 -8.25
CA PRO A 79 -1.10 0.51 -8.18
C PRO A 79 -2.04 -0.68 -8.01
N VAL A 80 -3.01 -0.54 -7.11
CA VAL A 80 -4.11 -1.51 -6.97
C VAL A 80 -5.07 -1.28 -8.13
N THR A 81 -5.26 -2.31 -8.94
CA THR A 81 -6.17 -2.28 -10.10
C THR A 81 -7.17 -3.43 -10.03
N GLY A 82 -8.29 -3.28 -10.73
CA GLY A 82 -9.37 -4.27 -10.80
C GLY A 82 -10.56 -3.97 -9.89
N GLY A 83 -11.46 -4.93 -9.78
CA GLY A 83 -12.71 -4.82 -9.02
C GLY A 83 -12.57 -5.08 -7.52
N ALA A 84 -13.69 -5.01 -6.81
CA ALA A 84 -13.76 -5.08 -5.35
C ALA A 84 -13.09 -6.33 -4.75
N GLU A 85 -13.22 -7.50 -5.37
CA GLU A 85 -12.58 -8.75 -4.89
C GLU A 85 -11.04 -8.64 -4.90
N ARG A 86 -10.47 -8.18 -6.01
CA ARG A 86 -9.01 -8.00 -6.13
C ARG A 86 -8.47 -6.92 -5.20
N VAL A 87 -9.25 -5.86 -4.96
CA VAL A 87 -8.92 -4.84 -3.97
C VAL A 87 -8.95 -5.44 -2.57
N ALA A 88 -9.96 -6.24 -2.22
CA ALA A 88 -10.05 -6.92 -0.94
C ALA A 88 -8.87 -7.87 -0.72
N GLU A 89 -8.51 -8.69 -1.71
CA GLU A 89 -7.32 -9.54 -1.67
C GLU A 89 -6.04 -8.75 -1.41
N ARG A 90 -5.87 -7.60 -2.09
CA ARG A 90 -4.71 -6.73 -1.91
C ARG A 90 -4.68 -6.11 -0.50
N LEU A 91 -5.82 -5.69 0.04
CA LEU A 91 -5.93 -5.16 1.40
C LEU A 91 -5.62 -6.24 2.45
N ALA A 92 -6.15 -7.46 2.27
CA ALA A 92 -5.85 -8.61 3.12
C ALA A 92 -4.36 -8.94 3.10
N ALA A 93 -3.73 -8.94 1.92
CA ALA A 93 -2.29 -9.17 1.79
C ALA A 93 -1.44 -8.12 2.53
N TYR A 94 -1.85 -6.85 2.55
CA TYR A 94 -1.17 -5.83 3.36
C TYR A 94 -1.38 -6.06 4.86
N ALA A 95 -2.58 -6.45 5.29
CA ALA A 95 -2.86 -6.78 6.68
C ALA A 95 -2.00 -7.98 7.15
N GLU A 96 -1.93 -9.05 6.35
CA GLU A 96 -1.06 -10.21 6.60
C GLU A 96 0.43 -9.84 6.64
N ALA A 97 0.84 -8.90 5.79
CA ALA A 97 2.20 -8.33 5.79
C ALA A 97 2.49 -7.44 7.02
N GLY A 98 1.48 -7.17 7.85
CA GLY A 98 1.61 -6.46 9.12
C GLY A 98 1.26 -4.97 9.06
N ALA A 99 0.45 -4.54 8.09
CA ALA A 99 -0.17 -3.23 8.12
C ALA A 99 -1.34 -3.19 9.12
N ASP A 100 -1.38 -2.17 9.96
CA ASP A 100 -2.52 -1.84 10.82
C ASP A 100 -3.56 -1.00 10.07
N ALA A 101 -3.13 -0.28 9.02
CA ALA A 101 -4.00 0.54 8.19
C ALA A 101 -3.48 0.63 6.75
N VAL A 102 -4.38 0.74 5.78
CA VAL A 102 -4.07 1.01 4.38
C VAL A 102 -4.90 2.19 3.90
N GLY A 103 -4.23 3.22 3.38
CA GLY A 103 -4.86 4.34 2.68
C GLY A 103 -4.55 4.23 1.19
N LEU A 104 -5.55 4.41 0.34
CA LEU A 104 -5.40 4.38 -1.11
C LEU A 104 -5.79 5.74 -1.71
N GLY A 105 -4.89 6.36 -2.47
CA GLY A 105 -5.24 7.42 -3.41
C GLY A 105 -6.07 6.83 -4.55
N LEU A 106 -7.16 7.50 -4.93
CA LEU A 106 -8.00 7.10 -6.07
C LEU A 106 -7.60 7.95 -7.27
N ASP A 107 -6.71 7.40 -8.10
CA ASP A 107 -5.96 8.16 -9.10
C ASP A 107 -6.55 8.06 -10.51
N GLY A 108 -7.53 7.16 -10.73
CA GLY A 108 -8.28 7.09 -11.99
C GLY A 108 -9.41 8.12 -12.11
N GLY A 109 -10.12 8.09 -13.23
CA GLY A 109 -11.37 8.82 -13.43
C GLY A 109 -12.51 8.38 -12.49
N GLU A 110 -13.67 9.02 -12.63
CA GLU A 110 -14.91 8.63 -11.92
C GLU A 110 -14.73 8.43 -10.40
N TRP A 111 -14.12 9.38 -9.70
CA TRP A 111 -13.74 9.26 -8.28
C TRP A 111 -14.81 8.63 -7.37
N MET A 112 -16.08 9.03 -7.53
CA MET A 112 -17.20 8.46 -6.77
C MET A 112 -17.36 6.95 -7.00
N ARG A 113 -17.25 6.50 -8.24
CA ARG A 113 -17.34 5.08 -8.62
C ARG A 113 -16.17 4.28 -8.05
N GLN A 114 -14.96 4.84 -8.09
CA GLN A 114 -13.81 4.21 -7.45
C GLN A 114 -14.00 4.09 -5.93
N ALA A 115 -14.57 5.10 -5.28
CA ALA A 115 -14.88 5.07 -3.85
C ALA A 115 -15.93 4.00 -3.52
N GLU A 116 -16.95 3.82 -4.36
CA GLU A 116 -17.94 2.75 -4.23
C GLU A 116 -17.30 1.35 -4.35
N ILE A 117 -16.37 1.15 -5.30
CA ILE A 117 -15.64 -0.11 -5.44
C ILE A 117 -14.77 -0.38 -4.20
N LEU A 118 -14.10 0.64 -3.66
CA LEU A 118 -13.33 0.51 -2.43
C LEU A 118 -14.21 0.17 -1.22
N ALA A 119 -15.40 0.76 -1.13
CA ALA A 119 -16.38 0.44 -0.09
C ALA A 119 -16.89 -1.01 -0.21
N GLN A 120 -17.16 -1.47 -1.43
CA GLN A 120 -17.52 -2.88 -1.70
C GLN A 120 -16.37 -3.81 -1.28
N ALA A 121 -15.12 -3.50 -1.64
CA ALA A 121 -13.96 -4.28 -1.26
C ALA A 121 -13.82 -4.37 0.27
N ARG A 122 -14.02 -3.26 0.98
CA ARG A 122 -14.01 -3.25 2.45
C ARG A 122 -15.10 -4.15 3.05
N ALA A 123 -16.28 -4.21 2.44
CA ALA A 123 -17.36 -5.09 2.90
C ALA A 123 -17.05 -6.59 2.70
N LEU A 124 -16.12 -6.94 1.81
CA LEU A 124 -15.66 -8.31 1.60
C LEU A 124 -14.59 -8.75 2.61
N LEU A 125 -13.92 -7.81 3.29
CA LEU A 125 -13.00 -8.13 4.37
C LEU A 125 -13.81 -8.56 5.59
N THR A 126 -13.88 -9.88 5.83
CA THR A 126 -14.44 -10.43 7.06
C THR A 126 -13.51 -10.13 8.24
N ASP A 127 -14.09 -9.79 9.40
CA ASP A 127 -13.37 -9.60 10.68
C ASP A 127 -12.66 -10.86 11.18
#